data_AF-A0A1T4R042-F1
#
_entry.id   AF-A0A1T4R042-F1
#
_cell.length_a   1.000
_cell.length_b   1.000
_cell.length_c   1.000
_cell.angle_alpha   90.00
_cell.angle_beta   90.00
_cell.angle_gamma   90.00
#
_symmetry.space_group_name_H-M   'P 1'
#
loop_
_entity.id
_entity.type
_entity.pdbx_description
1 polymer ?
#
loop_
_entity_poly.entity_id
_entity_poly.type
_entity_poly.pdbx_seq_one_letter_code
_entity_poly.pdbx_strand_id
1 'polypeptide(L)'
;MPHSMSDPTAPVATPADAPARQDFIRQIVRDDLAGGRHRAIKTRFPPEPNGYLHIGHAKAICLDFGIAREFGGVCNLRLDDTNPAKEDPEYVAAIQEDVRWLGFEWNELRHASDYFEVFYLAAEKLIRQGDAFVCDLSAEQVREYRGTLTEPGRPSPFRDRSVEENLDLFRRMRAGEFADGSHTLRAKIDMASGNINLRDPALYRVKKVPHQNTGDAWPIYPMYDFAHSLSDAIEGITHSLCTLEFEDHRPLYDWCVDKVDLAHSPELLEPLTSKGLPFEASKPRQIEFSRANLNYTVMSKRKLMALVQAGLVDGWNDPRMPTLQGIRRRGYTPASLRLFAERLGVSKQNSLIDFSVLEGCLREDLDAVAPRRMAVVEPLKLVITNLPDDHSESLTFPNHPKDEHQGTREVPFSNQLWIERDDFAEVPPKGFKRLVPGGEVRLRGAGIVRCDEVVKDDAGNIVELRGTLDPESRPGMEGANRKIKGTIHWVSARDAITAEVRLYDRLFSVPDPDRGEDEGKTYQDYLNPDSRRTVTARLEPSLREARPEASYQFERLGYFVADRHDHAPGTPVFNRSVTLRDTWASKT
;
A
#
# COMPACT_ATOMS: atom_id res chain seq x y z
N MET A 1 33.95 -33.25 -33.52
CA MET A 1 34.34 -31.97 -32.90
C MET A 1 33.54 -31.83 -31.62
N PRO A 2 34.19 -31.75 -30.45
CA PRO A 2 33.58 -32.12 -29.18
C PRO A 2 32.64 -31.05 -28.62
N HIS A 3 31.64 -31.52 -27.88
CA HIS A 3 30.67 -30.74 -27.12
C HIS A 3 31.34 -29.85 -26.07
N SER A 4 31.05 -28.55 -26.11
CA SER A 4 31.29 -27.63 -25.00
C SER A 4 30.13 -27.79 -24.01
N MET A 5 30.41 -28.38 -22.85
CA MET A 5 29.56 -28.30 -21.68
C MET A 5 29.65 -26.86 -21.15
N SER A 6 28.50 -26.20 -21.02
CA SER A 6 28.39 -24.93 -20.31
C SER A 6 28.48 -25.19 -18.81
N ASP A 7 29.46 -24.55 -18.18
CA ASP A 7 29.80 -24.61 -16.76
C ASP A 7 28.61 -24.14 -15.87
N PRO A 8 28.11 -24.97 -14.93
CA PRO A 8 27.02 -24.59 -14.04
C PRO A 8 27.57 -23.96 -12.75
N THR A 9 28.26 -22.82 -12.86
CA THR A 9 28.76 -22.08 -11.70
C THR A 9 28.78 -20.57 -11.95
N ALA A 10 27.61 -19.99 -12.27
CA ALA A 10 27.42 -18.56 -12.02
C ALA A 10 27.01 -18.39 -10.54
N PRO A 11 27.84 -17.78 -9.68
CA PRO A 11 27.46 -17.53 -8.30
C PRO A 11 26.25 -16.59 -8.27
N VAL A 12 25.24 -16.94 -7.47
CA VAL A 12 24.16 -16.02 -7.10
C VAL A 12 24.81 -14.82 -6.42
N ALA A 13 24.64 -13.63 -6.99
CA ALA A 13 25.17 -12.40 -6.43
C ALA A 13 24.68 -12.24 -4.98
N THR A 14 25.62 -12.19 -4.04
CA THR A 14 25.37 -11.73 -2.67
C THR A 14 24.83 -10.29 -2.72
N PRO A 15 24.02 -9.84 -1.74
CA PRO A 15 23.44 -8.49 -1.71
C PRO A 15 24.45 -7.33 -1.79
N ALA A 16 25.74 -7.62 -1.63
CA ALA A 16 26.85 -6.67 -1.69
C ALA A 16 27.24 -6.21 -3.11
N ASP A 17 26.78 -6.88 -4.18
CA ASP A 17 27.18 -6.56 -5.57
C ASP A 17 26.13 -5.76 -6.38
N ALA A 18 25.01 -5.38 -5.77
CA ALA A 18 24.08 -4.46 -6.42
C ALA A 18 24.65 -3.03 -6.42
N PRO A 19 24.56 -2.27 -7.53
CA PRO A 19 25.03 -0.89 -7.56
C PRO A 19 24.36 -0.08 -6.44
N ALA A 20 25.16 0.65 -5.67
CA ALA A 20 24.67 1.45 -4.56
C ALA A 20 23.57 2.40 -5.05
N ARG A 21 22.39 2.35 -4.40
CA ARG A 21 21.27 3.22 -4.74
C ARG A 21 21.67 4.69 -4.60
N GLN A 22 21.32 5.51 -5.57
CA GLN A 22 21.69 6.92 -5.61
C GLN A 22 20.43 7.78 -5.55
N ASP A 23 20.29 8.54 -4.45
CA ASP A 23 19.34 9.63 -4.31
C ASP A 23 19.88 10.64 -3.27
N PHE A 24 19.23 11.80 -3.18
CA PHE A 24 19.70 12.91 -2.35
C PHE A 24 19.67 12.59 -0.85
N ILE A 25 18.75 11.75 -0.36
CA ILE A 25 18.67 11.37 1.06
C ILE A 25 19.83 10.45 1.39
N ARG A 26 20.05 9.41 0.56
CA ARG A 26 21.19 8.50 0.71
C ARG A 26 22.52 9.25 0.65
N GLN A 27 22.62 10.27 -0.19
CA GLN A 27 23.82 11.12 -0.25
C GLN A 27 24.02 11.90 1.05
N ILE A 28 22.97 12.55 1.58
CA ILE A 28 23.02 13.25 2.87
C ILE A 28 23.48 12.30 3.99
N VAL A 29 22.90 11.10 4.06
CA VAL A 29 23.27 10.09 5.06
C VAL A 29 24.75 9.71 4.96
N ARG A 30 25.26 9.48 3.73
CA ARG A 30 26.69 9.20 3.51
C ARG A 30 27.59 10.34 3.95
N ASP A 31 27.24 11.57 3.60
CA ASP A 31 28.01 12.76 3.95
C ASP A 31 28.03 12.98 5.47
N ASP A 32 26.91 12.75 6.15
CA ASP A 32 26.78 12.90 7.60
C ASP A 32 27.59 11.83 8.37
N LEU A 33 27.61 10.59 7.88
CA LEU A 33 28.44 9.52 8.43
C LEU A 33 29.93 9.78 8.17
N ALA A 34 30.31 10.14 6.93
CA ALA A 34 31.69 10.43 6.56
C ALA A 34 32.25 11.66 7.31
N GLY A 35 31.41 12.66 7.54
CA GLY A 35 31.73 13.85 8.33
C GLY A 35 31.69 13.63 9.85
N GLY A 36 31.31 12.45 10.32
CA GLY A 36 31.24 12.11 11.75
C GLY A 36 30.14 12.84 12.52
N ARG A 37 29.14 13.41 11.84
CA ARG A 37 27.99 14.10 12.48
C ARG A 37 27.14 13.13 13.28
N HIS A 38 26.98 11.91 12.76
CA HIS A 38 26.27 10.82 13.42
C HIS A 38 27.13 9.56 13.43
N ARG A 39 27.12 8.82 14.53
CA ARG A 39 27.82 7.52 14.64
C ARG A 39 27.01 6.36 14.08
N ALA A 40 25.69 6.46 14.18
CA ALA A 40 24.74 5.48 13.67
C ALA A 40 23.49 6.22 13.18
N ILE A 41 22.82 5.64 12.18
CA ILE A 41 21.59 6.22 11.63
C ILE A 41 20.39 5.77 12.46
N LYS A 42 19.52 6.73 12.78
CA LYS A 42 18.23 6.48 13.42
C LYS A 42 17.15 7.17 12.62
N THR A 43 16.22 6.38 12.08
CA THR A 43 15.01 6.86 11.38
C THR A 43 13.76 6.42 12.16
N ARG A 44 12.60 6.88 11.71
CA ARG A 44 11.31 6.45 12.25
C ARG A 44 10.24 6.49 11.17
N PHE A 45 9.26 5.59 11.26
CA PHE A 45 7.98 5.72 10.58
C PHE A 45 6.91 6.15 11.60
N PRO A 46 6.37 7.39 11.53
CA PRO A 46 5.50 7.94 12.56
C PRO A 46 4.02 8.11 12.13
N PRO A 47 3.25 7.05 11.83
CA PRO A 47 1.86 7.21 11.42
C PRO A 47 0.96 7.67 12.57
N GLU A 48 -0.05 8.49 12.25
CA GLU A 48 -1.17 8.73 13.17
C GLU A 48 -2.07 7.47 13.21
N PRO A 49 -2.43 6.93 14.40
CA PRO A 49 -3.22 5.71 14.51
C PRO A 49 -4.72 5.98 14.35
N ASN A 50 -5.09 6.66 13.28
CA ASN A 50 -6.46 7.11 13.04
C ASN A 50 -7.09 6.55 11.76
N GLY A 51 -6.35 5.76 10.99
CA GLY A 51 -6.84 5.10 9.78
C GLY A 51 -5.86 4.06 9.27
N TYR A 52 -6.34 3.25 8.33
CA TYR A 52 -5.51 2.25 7.66
C TYR A 52 -4.41 2.88 6.80
N LEU A 53 -3.25 2.22 6.76
CA LEU A 53 -2.19 2.59 5.83
C LEU A 53 -2.61 2.33 4.38
N HIS A 54 -1.95 3.01 3.45
CA HIS A 54 -2.25 2.93 2.02
C HIS A 54 -0.95 2.93 1.22
N ILE A 55 -1.02 2.71 -0.09
CA ILE A 55 0.15 2.56 -0.95
C ILE A 55 1.20 3.68 -0.83
N GLY A 56 0.76 4.90 -0.49
CA GLY A 56 1.64 6.05 -0.28
C GLY A 56 2.51 5.90 0.98
N HIS A 57 1.96 5.26 2.02
CA HIS A 57 2.69 4.90 3.23
C HIS A 57 3.71 3.79 2.95
N ALA A 58 3.46 2.88 1.99
CA ALA A 58 4.47 1.88 1.62
C ALA A 58 5.77 2.52 1.11
N LYS A 59 5.70 3.66 0.39
CA LYS A 59 6.89 4.42 -0.01
C LYS A 59 7.67 4.92 1.21
N ALA A 60 6.99 5.55 2.17
CA ALA A 60 7.60 6.04 3.40
C ALA A 60 8.23 4.90 4.21
N ILE A 61 7.49 3.81 4.45
CA ILE A 61 7.99 2.61 5.16
C ILE A 61 9.24 2.06 4.47
N CYS A 62 9.19 1.84 3.14
CA CYS A 62 10.34 1.32 2.41
C CYS A 62 11.55 2.26 2.47
N LEU A 63 11.33 3.57 2.58
CA LEU A 63 12.39 4.56 2.72
C LEU A 63 12.97 4.57 4.15
N ASP A 64 12.13 4.76 5.17
CA ASP A 64 12.54 4.90 6.57
C ASP A 64 13.29 3.66 7.05
N PHE A 65 12.69 2.48 6.90
CA PHE A 65 13.29 1.21 7.27
C PHE A 65 14.41 0.80 6.33
N GLY A 66 14.29 1.15 5.03
CA GLY A 66 15.31 0.86 4.03
C GLY A 66 16.62 1.59 4.29
N ILE A 67 16.56 2.87 4.64
CA ILE A 67 17.74 3.68 5.00
C ILE A 67 18.40 3.12 6.26
N ALA A 68 17.63 2.86 7.33
CA ALA A 68 18.19 2.25 8.54
C ALA A 68 18.93 0.94 8.22
N ARG A 69 18.30 0.03 7.48
CA ARG A 69 18.89 -1.26 7.13
C ARG A 69 20.14 -1.12 6.24
N GLU A 70 20.10 -0.23 5.24
CA GLU A 70 21.21 -0.02 4.29
C GLU A 70 22.47 0.52 4.97
N PHE A 71 22.31 1.36 6.00
CA PHE A 71 23.42 2.02 6.70
C PHE A 71 23.72 1.42 8.08
N GLY A 72 23.21 0.23 8.39
CA GLY A 72 23.44 -0.46 9.66
C GLY A 72 22.89 0.28 10.89
N GLY A 73 21.87 1.11 10.68
CA GLY A 73 21.16 1.86 11.70
C GLY A 73 19.90 1.16 12.20
N VAL A 74 19.04 1.92 12.88
CA VAL A 74 17.75 1.46 13.42
C VAL A 74 16.59 2.34 12.95
N CYS A 75 15.40 1.75 12.85
CA CYS A 75 14.17 2.47 12.53
C CYS A 75 13.11 2.16 13.59
N ASN A 76 12.55 3.20 14.22
CA ASN A 76 11.44 3.05 15.16
C ASN A 76 10.08 3.09 14.44
N LEU A 77 9.09 2.41 15.01
CA LEU A 77 7.68 2.64 14.67
C LEU A 77 7.11 3.52 15.79
N ARG A 78 6.72 4.75 15.46
CA ARG A 78 6.10 5.66 16.43
C ARG A 78 4.64 5.89 16.08
N LEU A 79 3.73 5.70 17.01
CA LEU A 79 2.36 6.18 16.83
C LEU A 79 2.33 7.64 17.24
N ASP A 80 2.03 8.53 16.30
CA ASP A 80 1.84 9.97 16.57
C ASP A 80 0.43 10.20 17.14
N ASP A 81 0.24 9.70 18.36
CA ASP A 81 -1.02 9.66 19.10
C ASP A 81 -1.22 10.93 19.94
N THR A 82 -1.16 12.09 19.29
CA THR A 82 -1.33 13.40 19.95
C THR A 82 -2.77 13.91 19.91
N ASN A 83 -3.70 13.16 19.29
CA ASN A 83 -5.07 13.60 19.06
C ASN A 83 -6.11 12.57 19.54
N PRO A 84 -6.56 12.67 20.81
CA PRO A 84 -7.33 11.62 21.50
C PRO A 84 -8.68 11.27 20.86
N ALA A 85 -9.23 12.12 19.98
CA ALA A 85 -10.58 11.93 19.45
C ALA A 85 -10.65 11.10 18.17
N LYS A 86 -9.51 10.65 17.64
CA LYS A 86 -9.44 10.00 16.32
C LYS A 86 -8.74 8.66 16.34
N GLU A 87 -8.37 8.16 17.52
CA GLU A 87 -7.50 7.00 17.66
C GLU A 87 -8.33 5.76 17.97
N ASP A 88 -7.96 4.64 17.34
CA ASP A 88 -8.63 3.36 17.51
C ASP A 88 -7.58 2.25 17.65
N PRO A 89 -7.65 1.39 18.68
CA PRO A 89 -6.79 0.20 18.81
C PRO A 89 -6.75 -0.69 17.56
N GLU A 90 -7.83 -0.71 16.76
CA GLU A 90 -7.90 -1.39 15.47
C GLU A 90 -6.83 -0.87 14.50
N TYR A 91 -6.67 0.45 14.37
CA TYR A 91 -5.68 1.05 13.48
C TYR A 91 -4.25 0.81 13.98
N VAL A 92 -4.04 0.81 15.29
CA VAL A 92 -2.74 0.47 15.88
C VAL A 92 -2.31 -0.93 15.48
N ALA A 93 -3.21 -1.91 15.62
CA ALA A 93 -2.95 -3.29 15.25
C ALA A 93 -2.72 -3.44 13.73
N ALA A 94 -3.55 -2.79 12.91
CA ALA A 94 -3.42 -2.84 11.45
C ALA A 94 -2.10 -2.22 10.95
N ILE A 95 -1.68 -1.07 11.49
CA ILE A 95 -0.39 -0.43 11.17
C ILE A 95 0.77 -1.39 11.45
N GLN A 96 0.78 -2.02 12.63
CA GLN A 96 1.80 -2.99 13.01
C GLN A 96 1.81 -4.21 12.10
N GLU A 97 0.63 -4.74 11.76
CA GLU A 97 0.50 -5.86 10.82
C GLU A 97 1.01 -5.50 9.43
N ASP A 98 0.65 -4.33 8.90
CA ASP A 98 1.03 -3.86 7.57
C ASP A 98 2.55 -3.67 7.44
N VAL A 99 3.21 -3.10 8.46
CA VAL A 99 4.67 -2.92 8.49
C VAL A 99 5.38 -4.28 8.48
N ARG A 100 4.94 -5.23 9.32
CA ARG A 100 5.49 -6.60 9.34
C ARG A 100 5.23 -7.34 8.04
N TRP A 101 4.04 -7.22 7.48
CA TRP A 101 3.68 -7.82 6.21
C TRP A 101 4.58 -7.32 5.07
N LEU A 102 4.92 -6.02 5.05
CA LEU A 102 5.89 -5.45 4.11
C LEU A 102 7.32 -5.99 4.30
N GLY A 103 7.58 -6.79 5.33
CA GLY A 103 8.86 -7.44 5.60
C GLY A 103 9.83 -6.57 6.38
N PHE A 104 9.32 -5.63 7.17
CA PHE A 104 10.12 -4.76 8.04
C PHE A 104 9.80 -5.05 9.51
N GLU A 105 10.84 -4.96 10.34
CA GLU A 105 10.73 -4.99 11.80
C GLU A 105 11.27 -3.68 12.33
N TRP A 106 10.59 -3.11 13.31
CA TRP A 106 11.05 -1.91 14.00
C TRP A 106 11.97 -2.26 15.17
N ASN A 107 12.84 -1.31 15.51
CA ASN A 107 13.70 -1.42 16.67
C ASN A 107 12.89 -1.29 17.96
N GLU A 108 12.08 -0.23 18.06
CA GLU A 108 11.19 0.01 19.20
C GLU A 108 9.82 0.51 18.71
N LEU A 109 8.77 0.09 19.43
CA LEU A 109 7.43 0.68 19.31
C LEU A 109 7.36 1.84 20.30
N ARG A 110 7.06 3.04 19.80
CA ARG A 110 6.98 4.27 20.58
C ARG A 110 5.60 4.90 20.45
N HIS A 111 5.18 5.64 21.47
CA HIS A 111 3.98 6.46 21.46
C HIS A 111 4.35 7.91 21.77
N ALA A 112 3.91 8.87 20.97
CA ALA A 112 4.13 10.28 21.27
C ALA A 112 3.49 10.67 22.62
N SER A 113 2.43 9.97 23.02
CA SER A 113 1.77 10.13 24.31
C SER A 113 2.61 9.72 25.52
N ASP A 114 3.62 8.86 25.35
CA ASP A 114 4.59 8.57 26.41
C ASP A 114 5.42 9.81 26.78
N TYR A 115 5.52 10.77 25.87
CA TYR A 115 6.35 11.96 25.97
C TYR A 115 5.61 13.21 26.46
N PHE A 116 4.31 13.12 26.77
CA PHE A 116 3.50 14.29 27.15
C PHE A 116 4.06 15.08 28.33
N GLU A 117 4.64 14.41 29.32
CA GLU A 117 5.28 15.09 30.45
C GLU A 117 6.50 15.89 30.01
N VAL A 118 7.35 15.31 29.15
CA VAL A 118 8.51 16.00 28.58
C VAL A 118 8.07 17.21 27.75
N PHE A 119 7.04 17.06 26.92
CA PHE A 119 6.48 18.17 26.14
C PHE A 119 5.96 19.29 27.03
N TYR A 120 5.31 18.95 28.14
CA TYR A 120 4.80 19.91 29.11
C TYR A 120 5.94 20.68 29.79
N LEU A 121 6.99 19.99 30.24
CA LEU A 121 8.16 20.61 30.84
C LEU A 121 8.93 21.48 29.83
N ALA A 122 9.06 21.01 28.59
CA ALA A 122 9.62 21.79 27.49
C ALA A 122 8.82 23.08 27.23
N ALA A 123 7.48 23.00 27.26
CA ALA A 123 6.62 24.17 27.15
C ALA A 123 6.79 25.14 28.33
N GLU A 124 6.90 24.66 29.58
CA GLU A 124 7.24 25.52 30.72
C GLU A 124 8.61 26.19 30.55
N LYS A 125 9.61 25.48 30.03
CA LYS A 125 10.94 26.05 29.72
C LYS A 125 10.83 27.19 28.70
N LEU A 126 10.08 27.00 27.61
CA LEU A 126 9.87 28.05 26.60
C LEU A 126 9.19 29.29 27.21
N ILE A 127 8.22 29.11 28.12
CA ILE A 127 7.60 30.23 28.83
C ILE A 127 8.63 30.98 29.68
N ARG A 128 9.51 30.26 30.41
CA ARG A 128 10.57 30.86 31.25
C ARG A 128 11.59 31.66 30.43
N GLN A 129 11.85 31.23 29.20
CA GLN A 129 12.73 31.93 28.26
C GLN A 129 12.05 33.15 27.62
N GLY A 130 10.73 33.32 27.80
CA GLY A 130 9.94 34.34 27.11
C GLY A 130 9.59 33.98 25.66
N ASP A 131 9.87 32.75 25.24
CA ASP A 131 9.68 32.21 23.89
C ASP A 131 8.28 31.58 23.69
N ALA A 132 7.42 31.58 24.71
CA ALA A 132 6.01 31.16 24.61
C ALA A 132 5.10 31.97 25.54
N PHE A 133 3.82 32.06 25.19
CA PHE A 133 2.80 32.77 25.97
C PHE A 133 1.41 32.12 25.81
N VAL A 134 0.54 32.28 26.81
CA VAL A 134 -0.85 31.84 26.76
C VAL A 134 -1.69 32.90 26.06
N CYS A 135 -2.52 32.48 25.11
CA CYS A 135 -3.37 33.34 24.29
C CYS A 135 -4.83 32.93 24.43
N ASP A 136 -5.68 33.92 24.75
CA ASP A 136 -7.12 33.73 25.01
C ASP A 136 -7.98 34.12 23.81
N LEU A 137 -7.33 34.51 22.69
CA LEU A 137 -8.05 34.75 21.44
C LEU A 137 -8.71 33.45 20.97
N SER A 138 -9.98 33.57 20.56
CA SER A 138 -10.71 32.49 19.89
C SER A 138 -10.01 32.08 18.59
N ALA A 139 -10.33 30.90 18.07
CA ALA A 139 -9.77 30.41 16.80
C ALA A 139 -10.02 31.37 15.62
N GLU A 140 -11.18 32.04 15.60
CA GLU A 140 -11.53 33.03 14.58
C GLU A 140 -10.65 34.28 14.69
N GLN A 141 -10.49 34.81 15.91
CA GLN A 141 -9.61 35.95 16.16
C GLN A 141 -8.14 35.59 15.88
N VAL A 142 -7.68 34.39 16.22
CA VAL A 142 -6.33 33.94 15.86
C VAL A 142 -6.13 33.96 14.35
N ARG A 143 -7.12 33.54 13.56
CA ARG A 143 -7.07 33.60 12.10
C ARG A 143 -6.96 35.03 11.58
N GLU A 144 -7.75 35.95 12.13
CA GLU A 144 -7.69 37.38 11.79
C GLU A 144 -6.32 37.97 12.13
N TYR A 145 -5.80 37.71 13.33
CA TYR A 145 -4.53 38.26 13.80
C TYR A 145 -3.32 37.66 13.09
N ARG A 146 -3.43 36.45 12.54
CA ARG A 146 -2.34 35.80 11.80
C ARG A 146 -2.06 36.47 10.45
N GLY A 147 -3.00 37.27 9.93
CA GLY A 147 -2.89 37.88 8.61
C GLY A 147 -3.04 36.85 7.49
N THR A 148 -2.56 37.20 6.30
CA THR A 148 -2.65 36.36 5.09
C THR A 148 -1.27 36.10 4.49
N LEU A 149 -1.20 35.41 3.35
CA LEU A 149 0.06 35.25 2.62
C LEU A 149 0.62 36.58 2.09
N THR A 150 -0.23 37.61 1.94
CA THR A 150 0.16 38.94 1.44
C THR A 150 0.21 40.01 2.52
N GLU A 151 -0.52 39.83 3.62
CA GLU A 151 -0.60 40.79 4.72
C GLU A 151 0.08 40.23 5.98
N PRO A 152 0.98 40.99 6.64
CA PRO A 152 1.63 40.54 7.86
C PRO A 152 0.61 40.36 8.99
N GLY A 153 0.91 39.45 9.91
CA GLY A 153 0.13 39.28 11.13
C GLY A 153 0.39 40.41 12.13
N ARG A 154 -0.46 40.49 13.16
CA ARG A 154 -0.32 41.43 14.28
C ARG A 154 -0.26 40.69 15.61
N PRO A 155 0.53 41.17 16.60
CA PRO A 155 0.61 40.57 17.93
C PRO A 155 -0.77 40.37 18.58
N SER A 156 -0.95 39.22 19.23
CA SER A 156 -2.06 39.04 20.17
C SER A 156 -1.97 40.07 21.31
N PRO A 157 -3.09 40.60 21.83
CA PRO A 157 -3.07 41.47 23.00
C PRO A 157 -2.46 40.80 24.24
N PHE A 158 -2.40 39.47 24.25
CA PHE A 158 -1.85 38.66 25.33
C PHE A 158 -0.37 38.29 25.12
N ARG A 159 0.27 38.74 24.03
CA ARG A 159 1.63 38.34 23.66
C ARG A 159 2.68 38.73 24.69
N ASP A 160 2.48 39.85 25.37
CA ASP A 160 3.44 40.43 26.31
C ASP A 160 3.09 40.17 27.79
N ARG A 161 2.26 39.15 28.06
CA ARG A 161 2.07 38.60 29.42
C ARG A 161 3.41 38.27 30.08
N SER A 162 3.50 38.46 31.39
CA SER A 162 4.70 38.13 32.14
C SER A 162 4.93 36.61 32.18
N VAL A 163 6.15 36.19 32.50
CA VAL A 163 6.49 34.76 32.65
C VAL A 163 5.62 34.12 33.73
N GLU A 164 5.40 34.81 34.84
CA GLU A 164 4.62 34.34 35.98
C GLU A 164 3.14 34.13 35.61
N GLU A 165 2.53 35.09 34.91
CA GLU A 165 1.14 34.97 34.45
C GLU A 165 0.97 33.82 33.46
N ASN A 166 1.90 33.68 32.51
CA ASN A 166 1.86 32.60 31.53
C ASN A 166 2.00 31.21 32.19
N LEU A 167 2.87 31.08 33.19
CA LEU A 167 3.03 29.83 33.93
C LEU A 167 1.79 29.48 34.76
N ASP A 168 1.20 30.46 35.45
CA ASP A 168 -0.06 30.26 36.19
C ASP A 168 -1.16 29.76 35.25
N LEU A 169 -1.40 30.48 34.16
CA LEU A 169 -2.42 30.12 33.18
C LEU A 169 -2.17 28.75 32.55
N PHE A 170 -0.93 28.45 32.15
CA PHE A 170 -0.63 27.15 31.53
C PHE A 170 -0.81 25.98 32.51
N ARG A 171 -0.47 26.16 33.78
CA ARG A 171 -0.74 25.17 34.84
C ARG A 171 -2.23 24.99 35.11
N ARG A 172 -3.02 26.05 35.07
CA ARG A 172 -4.49 25.99 35.17
C ARG A 172 -5.13 25.34 33.96
N MET A 173 -4.57 25.54 32.76
CA MET A 173 -4.93 24.76 31.57
C MET A 173 -4.65 23.27 31.81
N ARG A 174 -3.47 22.91 32.32
CA ARG A 174 -3.09 21.54 32.68
C ARG A 174 -3.96 20.92 33.79
N ALA A 175 -4.47 21.75 34.71
CA ALA A 175 -5.41 21.35 35.76
C ALA A 175 -6.86 21.23 35.26
N GLY A 176 -7.14 21.56 34.00
CA GLY A 176 -8.46 21.41 33.39
C GLY A 176 -9.46 22.50 33.81
N GLU A 177 -9.01 23.69 34.21
CA GLU A 177 -9.90 24.77 34.63
C GLU A 177 -10.69 25.36 33.47
N PHE A 178 -10.08 25.47 32.28
CA PHE A 178 -10.65 26.19 31.15
C PHE A 178 -11.45 25.29 30.20
N ALA A 179 -12.39 25.87 29.43
CA ALA A 179 -13.18 25.12 28.44
C ALA A 179 -12.37 24.81 27.16
N ASP A 180 -12.83 23.84 26.38
CA ASP A 180 -12.21 23.49 25.09
C ASP A 180 -12.12 24.71 24.16
N GLY A 181 -10.95 24.87 23.52
CA GLY A 181 -10.69 25.97 22.58
C GLY A 181 -10.61 27.37 23.17
N SER A 182 -10.79 27.53 24.49
CA SER A 182 -10.76 28.85 25.14
C SER A 182 -9.35 29.43 25.31
N HIS A 183 -8.33 28.57 25.42
CA HIS A 183 -6.94 28.97 25.61
C HIS A 183 -6.01 28.11 24.75
N THR A 184 -4.93 28.73 24.27
CA THR A 184 -3.82 28.04 23.62
C THR A 184 -2.49 28.53 24.17
N LEU A 185 -1.51 27.64 24.32
CA LEU A 185 -0.13 28.08 24.47
C LEU A 185 0.43 28.29 23.07
N ARG A 186 1.05 29.44 22.81
CA ARG A 186 1.62 29.79 21.50
C ARG A 186 3.11 30.09 21.64
N ALA A 187 3.89 29.69 20.65
CA ALA A 187 5.27 30.14 20.52
C ALA A 187 5.29 31.66 20.26
N LYS A 188 6.33 32.34 20.74
CA LYS A 188 6.58 33.75 20.51
C LYS A 188 7.74 33.86 19.50
N ILE A 189 7.40 33.99 18.22
CA ILE A 189 8.37 33.99 17.12
C ILE A 189 8.28 35.32 16.38
N ASP A 190 7.64 35.35 15.21
CA ASP A 190 7.57 36.54 14.37
C ASP A 190 6.23 36.62 13.63
N MET A 191 5.37 37.55 14.07
CA MET A 191 4.07 37.78 13.45
C MET A 191 4.15 38.38 12.03
N ALA A 192 5.29 38.96 11.65
CA ALA A 192 5.52 39.51 10.32
C ALA A 192 6.20 38.53 9.35
N SER A 193 6.51 37.30 9.79
CA SER A 193 7.23 36.33 8.97
C SER A 193 6.51 36.03 7.65
N GLY A 194 7.29 35.88 6.58
CA GLY A 194 6.79 35.40 5.29
C GLY A 194 6.31 33.95 5.33
N ASN A 195 6.76 33.17 6.33
CA ASN A 195 6.26 31.83 6.59
C ASN A 195 5.16 31.87 7.67
N ILE A 196 3.94 31.48 7.29
CA ILE A 196 2.78 31.51 8.19
C ILE A 196 2.93 30.60 9.41
N ASN A 197 3.74 29.55 9.31
CA ASN A 197 4.02 28.61 10.40
C ASN A 197 4.88 29.23 11.51
N LEU A 198 5.57 30.35 11.23
CA LEU A 198 6.35 31.10 12.22
C LEU A 198 5.56 32.26 12.85
N ARG A 199 4.28 32.45 12.49
CA ARG A 199 3.43 33.50 13.06
C ARG A 199 2.77 33.04 14.36
N ASP A 200 3.59 33.00 15.40
CA ASP A 200 3.26 32.54 16.76
C ASP A 200 2.40 31.26 16.74
N PRO A 201 2.89 30.12 16.21
CA PRO A 201 2.11 28.89 16.11
C PRO A 201 1.65 28.39 17.49
N ALA A 202 0.51 27.70 17.53
CA ALA A 202 0.05 27.05 18.76
C ALA A 202 0.94 25.83 19.06
N LEU A 203 1.35 25.71 20.32
CA LEU A 203 2.10 24.57 20.86
C LEU A 203 1.19 23.61 21.63
N TYR A 204 0.18 24.14 22.34
CA TYR A 204 -0.83 23.36 23.06
C TYR A 204 -2.24 23.94 22.88
N ARG A 205 -3.23 23.06 22.98
CA ARG A 205 -4.66 23.42 23.04
C ARG A 205 -5.35 22.74 24.23
N VAL A 206 -6.37 23.40 24.79
CA VAL A 206 -7.30 22.76 25.73
C VAL A 206 -8.29 21.88 24.97
N LYS A 207 -8.37 20.61 25.37
CA LYS A 207 -9.31 19.62 24.85
C LYS A 207 -9.56 18.54 25.90
N LYS A 208 -10.73 18.55 26.54
CA LYS A 208 -11.09 17.63 27.62
C LYS A 208 -11.71 16.33 27.08
N VAL A 209 -10.86 15.50 26.47
CA VAL A 209 -11.25 14.20 25.93
C VAL A 209 -10.26 13.15 26.45
N PRO A 210 -10.71 12.00 26.99
CA PRO A 210 -9.80 10.95 27.43
C PRO A 210 -8.88 10.47 26.31
N HIS A 211 -7.61 10.22 26.63
CA HIS A 211 -6.65 9.61 25.70
C HIS A 211 -6.63 8.09 25.85
N GLN A 212 -6.46 7.35 24.74
CA GLN A 212 -6.43 5.88 24.78
C GLN A 212 -5.33 5.31 25.71
N ASN A 213 -4.16 5.94 25.75
CA ASN A 213 -3.01 5.47 26.55
C ASN A 213 -2.86 6.17 27.91
N THR A 214 -3.32 7.43 28.03
CA THR A 214 -3.07 8.25 29.22
C THR A 214 -4.35 8.61 29.98
N GLY A 215 -5.51 8.10 29.52
CA GLY A 215 -6.81 8.33 30.14
C GLY A 215 -7.14 9.82 30.27
N ASP A 216 -7.72 10.19 31.41
CA ASP A 216 -8.06 11.58 31.74
C ASP A 216 -6.89 12.38 32.33
N ALA A 217 -5.68 11.85 32.28
CA ALA A 217 -4.53 12.50 32.90
C ALA A 217 -4.22 13.86 32.26
N TRP A 218 -4.63 14.12 31.02
CA TRP A 218 -4.26 15.32 30.26
C TRP A 218 -5.51 16.02 29.67
N PRO A 219 -5.86 17.23 30.14
CA PRO A 219 -6.90 18.07 29.54
C PRO A 219 -6.35 19.03 28.46
N ILE A 220 -5.04 18.97 28.20
CA ILE A 220 -4.33 19.74 27.18
C ILE A 220 -3.50 18.79 26.32
N TYR A 221 -3.46 19.06 25.02
CA TYR A 221 -2.72 18.24 24.05
C TYR A 221 -1.78 19.09 23.22
N PRO A 222 -0.55 18.60 22.95
CA PRO A 222 0.40 19.30 22.12
C PRO A 222 -0.08 19.34 20.66
N MET A 223 0.40 20.33 19.92
CA MET A 223 0.19 20.43 18.47
C MET A 223 1.28 19.66 17.72
N TYR A 224 0.96 19.22 16.49
CA TYR A 224 1.81 18.35 15.66
C TYR A 224 3.27 18.83 15.60
N ASP A 225 3.54 20.06 15.16
CA ASP A 225 4.92 20.55 14.97
C ASP A 225 5.77 20.49 16.25
N PHE A 226 5.14 20.77 17.40
CA PHE A 226 5.82 20.73 18.70
C PHE A 226 6.08 19.27 19.14
N ALA A 227 5.06 18.42 19.11
CA ALA A 227 5.21 17.02 19.50
C ALA A 227 6.15 16.24 18.56
N HIS A 228 6.04 16.46 17.26
CA HIS A 228 6.80 15.75 16.24
C HIS A 228 8.30 16.02 16.36
N SER A 229 8.68 17.30 16.42
CA SER A 229 10.07 17.76 16.57
C SER A 229 10.70 17.27 17.87
N LEU A 230 9.98 17.36 18.99
CA LEU A 230 10.48 16.88 20.27
C LEU A 230 10.51 15.36 20.38
N SER A 231 9.57 14.62 19.78
CA SER A 231 9.63 13.15 19.72
C SER A 231 10.89 12.69 18.99
N ASP A 232 11.20 13.30 17.84
CA ASP A 232 12.42 12.99 17.10
C ASP A 232 13.68 13.31 17.90
N ALA A 233 13.68 14.44 18.62
CA ALA A 233 14.77 14.80 19.51
C ALA A 233 14.92 13.80 20.66
N ILE A 234 13.84 13.38 21.33
CA ILE A 234 13.82 12.42 22.46
C ILE A 234 14.43 11.07 22.05
N GLU A 235 14.01 10.55 20.90
CA GLU A 235 14.44 9.23 20.39
C GLU A 235 15.83 9.25 19.74
N GLY A 236 16.45 10.42 19.67
CA GLY A 236 17.76 10.59 19.04
C GLY A 236 17.72 10.35 17.53
N ILE A 237 16.57 10.57 16.88
CA ILE A 237 16.44 10.46 15.42
C ILE A 237 17.51 11.31 14.76
N THR A 238 18.17 10.80 13.73
CA THR A 238 19.18 11.56 13.00
C THR A 238 18.59 12.19 11.75
N HIS A 239 17.79 11.42 11.02
CA HIS A 239 17.16 11.84 9.78
C HIS A 239 15.64 11.66 9.90
N SER A 240 14.94 12.76 10.16
CA SER A 240 13.49 12.81 10.22
C SER A 240 12.94 12.97 8.80
N LEU A 241 12.47 11.87 8.22
CA LEU A 241 11.99 11.86 6.84
C LEU A 241 10.48 12.12 6.82
N CYS A 242 10.04 13.08 5.99
CA CYS A 242 8.64 13.43 5.82
C CYS A 242 8.33 13.84 4.38
N THR A 243 7.05 14.08 4.05
CA THR A 243 6.67 14.49 2.71
C THR A 243 6.78 16.01 2.51
N LEU A 244 6.80 16.46 1.25
CA LEU A 244 6.93 17.88 0.88
C LEU A 244 5.86 18.81 1.48
N GLU A 245 4.71 18.28 1.89
CA GLU A 245 3.68 19.06 2.60
C GLU A 245 4.21 19.70 3.90
N PHE A 246 5.29 19.17 4.47
CA PHE A 246 5.92 19.67 5.69
C PHE A 246 7.18 20.52 5.45
N GLU A 247 7.48 20.89 4.19
CA GLU A 247 8.66 21.71 3.87
C GLU A 247 8.57 23.11 4.53
N ASP A 248 7.40 23.76 4.46
CA ASP A 248 7.15 25.04 5.13
C ASP A 248 7.06 24.90 6.67
N HIS A 249 6.95 23.69 7.19
CA HIS A 249 6.96 23.39 8.63
C HIS A 249 8.39 23.23 9.18
N ARG A 250 9.38 22.91 8.33
CA ARG A 250 10.79 22.72 8.75
C ARG A 250 11.34 23.88 9.60
N PRO A 251 11.12 25.17 9.27
CA PRO A 251 11.63 26.26 10.11
C PRO A 251 11.06 26.25 11.54
N LEU A 252 9.81 25.81 11.71
CA LEU A 252 9.20 25.65 13.04
C LEU A 252 9.74 24.40 13.76
N TYR A 253 9.93 23.30 13.02
CA TYR A 253 10.59 22.11 13.52
C TYR A 253 11.98 22.45 14.10
N ASP A 254 12.82 23.13 13.31
CA ASP A 254 14.16 23.55 13.71
C ASP A 254 14.10 24.49 14.93
N TRP A 255 13.17 25.45 14.94
CA TRP A 255 12.95 26.34 16.08
C TRP A 255 12.62 25.57 17.38
N CYS A 256 11.74 24.57 17.32
CA CYS A 256 11.39 23.75 18.48
C CYS A 256 12.60 22.96 19.00
N VAL A 257 13.34 22.29 18.11
CA VAL A 257 14.54 21.52 18.47
C VAL A 257 15.59 22.42 19.11
N ASP A 258 15.86 23.60 18.53
CA ASP A 258 16.93 24.48 19.01
C ASP A 258 16.56 25.27 20.26
N LYS A 259 15.30 25.70 20.42
CA LYS A 259 14.88 26.47 21.60
C LYS A 259 14.71 25.59 22.84
N VAL A 260 14.16 24.38 22.66
CA VAL A 260 14.04 23.43 23.76
C VAL A 260 15.38 22.77 24.06
N ASP A 261 16.22 22.51 23.05
CA ASP A 261 17.58 21.97 23.18
C ASP A 261 17.66 20.74 24.11
N LEU A 262 16.78 19.75 23.89
CA LEU A 262 16.68 18.56 24.73
C LEU A 262 18.02 17.83 24.91
N ALA A 263 18.87 17.85 23.89
CA ALA A 263 20.21 17.26 23.93
C ALA A 263 21.09 17.84 25.08
N HIS A 264 20.84 19.08 25.50
CA HIS A 264 21.56 19.76 26.59
C HIS A 264 20.64 20.12 27.77
N SER A 265 19.48 19.49 27.90
CA SER A 265 18.54 19.71 29.01
C SER A 265 18.05 18.38 29.59
N PRO A 266 18.96 17.58 30.19
CA PRO A 266 18.65 16.23 30.64
C PRO A 266 17.59 16.18 31.75
N GLU A 267 17.42 17.25 32.51
CA GLU A 267 16.36 17.40 33.51
C GLU A 267 14.95 17.29 32.91
N LEU A 268 14.76 17.68 31.64
CA LEU A 268 13.47 17.56 30.97
C LEU A 268 13.12 16.11 30.62
N LEU A 269 14.13 15.22 30.58
CA LEU A 269 13.98 13.81 30.22
C LEU A 269 13.89 12.87 31.43
N GLU A 270 14.01 13.40 32.65
CA GLU A 270 13.83 12.66 33.90
C GLU A 270 12.53 11.82 33.94
N PRO A 271 11.36 12.32 33.47
CA PRO A 271 10.13 11.52 33.45
C PRO A 271 10.20 10.25 32.60
N LEU A 272 11.11 10.20 31.61
CA LEU A 272 11.32 9.05 30.74
C LEU A 272 12.40 8.13 31.31
N THR A 273 13.54 8.70 31.72
CA THR A 273 14.67 7.91 32.24
C THR A 273 14.33 7.23 33.57
N SER A 274 13.51 7.86 34.41
CA SER A 274 12.96 7.23 35.64
C SER A 274 12.05 6.02 35.36
N LYS A 275 11.44 5.96 34.17
CA LYS A 275 10.65 4.81 33.68
C LYS A 275 11.51 3.77 32.95
N GLY A 276 12.83 3.95 32.91
CA GLY A 276 13.76 3.03 32.26
C GLY A 276 13.97 3.26 30.76
N LEU A 277 13.46 4.36 30.20
CA LEU A 277 13.76 4.73 28.81
C LEU A 277 15.19 5.30 28.69
N PRO A 278 15.92 4.96 27.62
CA PRO A 278 17.30 5.40 27.46
C PRO A 278 17.37 6.91 27.21
N PHE A 279 18.44 7.55 27.70
CA PHE A 279 18.76 8.93 27.35
C PHE A 279 19.45 8.94 25.97
N GLU A 280 18.69 9.27 24.93
CA GLU A 280 19.19 9.25 23.55
C GLU A 280 19.09 10.60 22.85
N ALA A 281 18.73 11.66 23.59
CA ALA A 281 18.33 12.90 22.95
C ALA A 281 19.41 13.51 22.06
N SER A 282 18.98 13.98 20.90
CA SER A 282 19.85 14.54 19.87
C SER A 282 19.20 15.74 19.17
N LYS A 283 19.91 16.30 18.19
CA LYS A 283 19.37 17.33 17.28
C LYS A 283 19.06 16.68 15.92
N PRO A 284 17.82 16.22 15.71
CA PRO A 284 17.41 15.59 14.46
C PRO A 284 17.35 16.60 13.32
N ARG A 285 17.55 16.14 12.08
CA ARG A 285 17.35 16.94 10.87
C ARG A 285 16.12 16.48 10.09
N GLN A 286 15.21 17.39 9.78
CA GLN A 286 14.09 17.12 8.87
C GLN A 286 14.55 17.12 7.40
N ILE A 287 14.11 16.13 6.63
CA ILE A 287 14.39 15.98 5.20
C ILE A 287 13.13 15.53 4.47
N GLU A 288 12.69 16.34 3.50
CA GLU A 288 11.43 16.12 2.79
C GLU A 288 11.63 15.41 1.45
N PHE A 289 10.71 14.51 1.10
CA PHE A 289 10.63 13.86 -0.20
C PHE A 289 9.23 13.94 -0.80
N SER A 290 9.12 13.79 -2.12
CA SER A 290 7.85 13.80 -2.82
C SER A 290 7.01 12.57 -2.48
N ARG A 291 5.72 12.78 -2.23
CA ARG A 291 4.76 11.70 -2.01
C ARG A 291 4.57 10.84 -3.26
N ALA A 292 4.13 9.61 -3.07
CA ALA A 292 3.65 8.79 -4.17
C ALA A 292 2.19 9.16 -4.47
N ASN A 293 1.93 9.79 -5.62
CA ASN A 293 0.59 9.99 -6.15
C ASN A 293 0.37 9.03 -7.30
N LEU A 294 -0.64 8.17 -7.21
CA LEU A 294 -0.97 7.19 -8.24
C LEU A 294 -2.19 7.67 -9.03
N ASN A 295 -2.14 7.63 -10.36
CA ASN A 295 -3.33 7.90 -11.16
C ASN A 295 -4.41 6.81 -10.94
N TYR A 296 -5.64 7.10 -11.34
CA TYR A 296 -6.84 6.25 -11.13
C TYR A 296 -7.12 5.88 -9.66
N THR A 297 -6.62 6.68 -8.72
CA THR A 297 -6.68 6.41 -7.27
C THR A 297 -6.95 7.70 -6.50
N VAL A 298 -7.69 7.62 -5.40
CA VAL A 298 -7.76 8.69 -4.38
C VAL A 298 -7.03 8.23 -3.12
N MET A 299 -6.23 9.11 -2.51
CA MET A 299 -5.46 8.78 -1.31
C MET A 299 -5.87 9.61 -0.09
N SER A 300 -6.77 10.59 -0.28
CA SER A 300 -7.31 11.37 0.82
C SER A 300 -8.12 10.46 1.74
N LYS A 301 -7.72 10.39 3.00
CA LYS A 301 -8.43 9.63 4.04
C LYS A 301 -9.91 10.00 4.14
N ARG A 302 -10.25 11.29 3.99
CA ARG A 302 -11.65 11.76 3.98
C ARG A 302 -12.43 11.11 2.84
N LYS A 303 -11.85 11.07 1.62
CA LYS A 303 -12.49 10.46 0.43
C LYS A 303 -12.59 8.94 0.58
N LEU A 304 -11.56 8.27 1.11
CA LEU A 304 -11.57 6.83 1.36
C LEU A 304 -12.62 6.42 2.41
N MET A 305 -12.71 7.15 3.52
CA MET A 305 -13.73 6.92 4.54
C MET A 305 -15.14 7.12 3.97
N ALA A 306 -15.35 8.13 3.13
CA ALA A 306 -16.64 8.37 2.48
C ALA A 306 -17.02 7.23 1.51
N LEU A 307 -16.07 6.64 0.78
CA LEU A 307 -16.33 5.46 -0.08
C LEU A 307 -16.85 4.27 0.75
N VAL A 308 -16.23 4.02 1.91
CA VAL A 308 -16.64 2.95 2.83
C VAL A 308 -18.01 3.24 3.43
N GLN A 309 -18.24 4.45 3.96
CA GLN A 309 -19.50 4.84 4.58
C GLN A 309 -20.69 4.83 3.61
N ALA A 310 -20.45 5.16 2.34
CA ALA A 310 -21.46 5.13 1.29
C ALA A 310 -21.71 3.72 0.71
N GLY A 311 -20.97 2.70 1.15
CA GLY A 311 -21.10 1.33 0.62
C GLY A 311 -20.66 1.18 -0.85
N LEU A 312 -19.81 2.08 -1.35
CA LEU A 312 -19.28 2.05 -2.71
C LEU A 312 -18.12 1.03 -2.84
N VAL A 313 -17.59 0.59 -1.70
CA VAL A 313 -16.63 -0.50 -1.52
C VAL A 313 -17.05 -1.33 -0.29
N ASP A 314 -16.61 -2.59 -0.20
CA ASP A 314 -17.02 -3.52 0.86
C ASP A 314 -16.47 -3.12 2.25
N GLY A 315 -15.41 -2.31 2.28
CA GLY A 315 -14.72 -1.89 3.49
C GLY A 315 -13.31 -1.39 3.22
N TRP A 316 -12.54 -1.14 4.28
CA TRP A 316 -11.15 -0.71 4.16
C TRP A 316 -10.23 -1.77 3.55
N ASN A 317 -10.59 -3.05 3.65
CA ASN A 317 -9.85 -4.16 3.04
C ASN A 317 -10.41 -4.58 1.66
N ASP A 318 -11.31 -3.81 1.04
CA ASP A 318 -11.79 -4.10 -0.31
C ASP A 318 -10.61 -4.15 -1.30
N PRO A 319 -10.48 -5.18 -2.16
CA PRO A 319 -9.37 -5.30 -3.12
C PRO A 319 -9.24 -4.20 -4.18
N ARG A 320 -10.19 -3.25 -4.25
CA ARG A 320 -10.12 -2.04 -5.08
C ARG A 320 -9.56 -0.84 -4.31
N MET A 321 -9.52 -0.89 -2.98
CA MET A 321 -9.01 0.18 -2.15
C MET A 321 -7.48 0.25 -2.18
N PRO A 322 -6.89 1.46 -2.16
CA PRO A 322 -5.44 1.63 -2.14
C PRO A 322 -4.82 1.43 -0.75
N THR A 323 -5.59 0.94 0.22
CA THR A 323 -5.10 0.56 1.55
C THR A 323 -4.16 -0.62 1.46
N LEU A 324 -3.21 -0.76 2.39
CA LEU A 324 -2.32 -1.93 2.39
C LEU A 324 -3.10 -3.22 2.66
N GLN A 325 -4.14 -3.15 3.50
CA GLN A 325 -5.09 -4.25 3.71
C GLN A 325 -5.82 -4.66 2.41
N GLY A 326 -6.34 -3.70 1.65
CA GLY A 326 -7.01 -3.95 0.37
C GLY A 326 -6.04 -4.49 -0.69
N ILE A 327 -4.85 -3.91 -0.78
CA ILE A 327 -3.78 -4.32 -1.70
C ILE A 327 -3.29 -5.73 -1.39
N ARG A 328 -3.10 -6.08 -0.11
CA ARG A 328 -2.78 -7.44 0.31
C ARG A 328 -3.89 -8.42 -0.06
N ARG A 329 -5.14 -8.10 0.27
CA ARG A 329 -6.31 -8.94 -0.08
C ARG A 329 -6.49 -9.09 -1.59
N ARG A 330 -6.10 -8.08 -2.36
CA ARG A 330 -6.05 -8.11 -3.83
C ARG A 330 -5.02 -9.10 -4.36
N GLY A 331 -4.03 -9.49 -3.56
CA GLY A 331 -2.98 -10.44 -3.95
C GLY A 331 -1.71 -9.78 -4.44
N TYR A 332 -1.48 -8.50 -4.08
CA TYR A 332 -0.14 -7.93 -4.18
C TYR A 332 0.78 -8.56 -3.13
N THR A 333 2.06 -8.69 -3.46
CA THR A 333 3.06 -9.25 -2.57
C THR A 333 3.89 -8.16 -1.90
N PRO A 334 4.47 -8.40 -0.71
CA PRO A 334 5.43 -7.51 -0.10
C PRO A 334 6.62 -7.18 -1.02
N ALA A 335 7.09 -8.18 -1.78
CA ALA A 335 8.18 -8.01 -2.74
C ALA A 335 7.81 -7.05 -3.86
N SER A 336 6.61 -7.18 -4.44
CA SER A 336 6.12 -6.26 -5.48
C SER A 336 6.03 -4.81 -5.00
N LEU A 337 5.62 -4.57 -3.75
CA LEU A 337 5.52 -3.22 -3.20
C LEU A 337 6.88 -2.60 -2.88
N ARG A 338 7.85 -3.40 -2.40
CA ARG A 338 9.24 -2.93 -2.23
C ARG A 338 9.89 -2.62 -3.57
N LEU A 339 9.66 -3.45 -4.60
CA LEU A 339 10.12 -3.19 -5.96
C LEU A 339 9.47 -1.93 -6.53
N PHE A 340 8.18 -1.72 -6.29
CA PHE A 340 7.48 -0.49 -6.67
C PHE A 340 8.14 0.73 -6.02
N ALA A 341 8.32 0.72 -4.70
CA ALA A 341 8.97 1.83 -3.98
C ALA A 341 10.39 2.13 -4.50
N GLU A 342 11.17 1.10 -4.85
CA GLU A 342 12.48 1.24 -5.48
C GLU A 342 12.40 1.93 -6.85
N ARG A 343 11.48 1.51 -7.71
CA ARG A 343 11.31 2.09 -9.06
C ARG A 343 10.85 3.54 -9.04
N LEU A 344 10.04 3.92 -8.04
CA LEU A 344 9.63 5.32 -7.88
C LEU A 344 10.82 6.23 -7.57
N GLY A 345 11.84 5.70 -6.91
CA GLY A 345 12.94 6.48 -6.38
C GLY A 345 12.50 7.54 -5.37
N VAL A 346 13.44 8.40 -5.03
CA VAL A 346 13.26 9.48 -4.05
C VAL A 346 13.67 10.80 -4.70
N SER A 347 12.77 11.76 -4.73
CA SER A 347 13.02 13.09 -5.30
C SER A 347 12.30 14.17 -4.49
N LYS A 348 12.57 15.44 -4.78
CA LYS A 348 11.79 16.60 -4.31
C LYS A 348 10.76 17.09 -5.33
N GLN A 349 10.53 16.33 -6.40
CA GLN A 349 9.56 16.68 -7.44
C GLN A 349 8.32 15.82 -7.30
N ASN A 350 7.17 16.47 -7.11
CA ASN A 350 5.89 15.78 -7.16
C ASN A 350 5.64 15.27 -8.59
N SER A 351 5.32 13.98 -8.71
CA SER A 351 4.96 13.36 -9.98
C SER A 351 3.73 12.49 -9.80
N LEU A 352 2.93 12.41 -10.86
CA LEU A 352 1.83 11.46 -10.96
C LEU A 352 2.39 10.16 -11.55
N ILE A 353 2.31 9.10 -10.78
CA ILE A 353 2.79 7.76 -11.13
C ILE A 353 1.69 7.05 -11.90
N ASP A 354 2.06 6.41 -13.00
CA ASP A 354 1.11 5.58 -13.74
C ASP A 354 0.85 4.25 -13.03
N PHE A 355 -0.42 3.88 -12.89
CA PHE A 355 -0.91 2.68 -12.23
C PHE A 355 -0.31 1.41 -12.84
N SER A 356 0.02 1.42 -14.14
CA SER A 356 0.68 0.29 -14.81
C SER A 356 2.05 -0.05 -14.23
N VAL A 357 2.74 0.91 -13.58
CA VAL A 357 4.02 0.65 -12.90
C VAL A 357 3.81 -0.27 -11.71
N LEU A 358 2.77 -0.01 -10.90
CA LEU A 358 2.40 -0.84 -9.75
C LEU A 358 2.00 -2.26 -10.21
N GLU A 359 1.13 -2.34 -11.23
CA GLU A 359 0.73 -3.62 -11.81
C GLU A 359 1.92 -4.37 -12.43
N GLY A 360 2.85 -3.65 -13.05
CA GLY A 360 4.06 -4.20 -13.65
C GLY A 360 4.97 -4.85 -12.61
N CYS A 361 5.16 -4.20 -11.46
CA CYS A 361 5.91 -4.79 -10.34
C CYS A 361 5.28 -6.09 -9.84
N LEU A 362 3.95 -6.15 -9.76
CA LEU A 362 3.26 -7.38 -9.36
C LEU A 362 3.38 -8.49 -10.40
N ARG A 363 3.22 -8.16 -11.69
CA ARG A 363 3.38 -9.13 -12.78
C ARG A 363 4.78 -9.71 -12.80
N GLU A 364 5.81 -8.89 -12.56
CA GLU A 364 7.21 -9.33 -12.53
C GLU A 364 7.48 -10.27 -11.37
N ASP A 365 7.03 -9.90 -10.17
CA ASP A 365 7.19 -10.74 -8.98
C ASP A 365 6.49 -12.09 -9.14
N LEU A 366 5.21 -12.08 -9.55
CA LEU A 366 4.42 -13.30 -9.70
C LEU A 366 4.81 -14.13 -10.93
N ASP A 367 5.37 -13.55 -12.01
CA ASP A 367 5.86 -14.35 -13.15
C ASP A 367 6.97 -15.30 -12.71
N ALA A 368 7.80 -14.88 -11.77
CA ALA A 368 8.94 -15.64 -11.26
C ALA A 368 8.55 -16.76 -10.29
N VAL A 369 7.50 -16.57 -9.48
CA VAL A 369 7.21 -17.47 -8.34
C VAL A 369 5.85 -18.16 -8.39
N ALA A 370 4.85 -17.64 -9.11
CA ALA A 370 3.48 -18.16 -9.00
C ALA A 370 3.31 -19.48 -9.79
N PRO A 371 2.82 -20.57 -9.18
CA PRO A 371 2.50 -21.78 -9.92
C PRO A 371 1.38 -21.55 -10.95
N ARG A 372 1.50 -22.20 -12.11
CA ARG A 372 0.55 -22.14 -13.22
C ARG A 372 -0.57 -23.15 -13.01
N ARG A 373 -1.81 -22.72 -13.22
CA ARG A 373 -3.02 -23.54 -13.08
C ARG A 373 -3.98 -23.24 -14.22
N MET A 374 -4.79 -24.20 -14.60
CA MET A 374 -5.88 -24.01 -15.56
C MET A 374 -7.17 -23.70 -14.82
N ALA A 375 -7.81 -22.62 -15.24
CA ALA A 375 -9.06 -22.13 -14.72
C ALA A 375 -9.88 -21.58 -15.88
N VAL A 376 -11.16 -21.91 -15.92
CA VAL A 376 -12.10 -21.39 -16.90
C VAL A 376 -13.06 -20.45 -16.20
N VAL A 377 -12.90 -19.16 -16.46
CA VAL A 377 -13.61 -18.07 -15.78
C VAL A 377 -15.01 -17.87 -16.37
N GLU A 378 -15.15 -18.02 -17.68
CA GLU A 378 -16.44 -18.01 -18.37
C GLU A 378 -16.69 -19.35 -19.06
N PRO A 379 -17.26 -20.34 -18.35
CA PRO A 379 -17.35 -21.69 -18.86
C PRO A 379 -18.28 -21.82 -20.08
N LEU A 380 -17.73 -22.43 -21.13
CA LEU A 380 -18.44 -22.97 -22.28
C LEU A 380 -18.11 -24.46 -22.40
N LYS A 381 -19.14 -25.31 -22.52
CA LYS A 381 -18.97 -26.76 -22.57
C LYS A 381 -18.43 -27.19 -23.94
N LEU A 382 -17.46 -28.09 -23.96
CA LEU A 382 -16.94 -28.74 -25.15
C LEU A 382 -16.99 -30.26 -24.95
N VAL A 383 -17.67 -30.97 -25.86
CA VAL A 383 -17.76 -32.44 -25.86
C VAL A 383 -16.93 -33.00 -27.02
N ILE A 384 -16.00 -33.90 -26.69
CA ILE A 384 -15.17 -34.62 -27.64
C ILE A 384 -15.89 -35.92 -28.01
N THR A 385 -16.50 -35.96 -29.19
CA THR A 385 -17.46 -36.99 -29.61
C THR A 385 -16.81 -38.30 -30.05
N ASN A 386 -15.52 -38.29 -30.41
CA ASN A 386 -14.77 -39.48 -30.79
C ASN A 386 -14.00 -40.13 -29.62
N LEU A 387 -14.25 -39.70 -28.39
CA LEU A 387 -13.78 -40.37 -27.17
C LEU A 387 -14.96 -41.04 -26.46
N PRO A 388 -14.75 -42.20 -25.79
CA PRO A 388 -15.79 -42.86 -25.02
C PRO A 388 -16.44 -41.95 -23.96
N ASP A 389 -17.71 -42.21 -23.66
CA ASP A 389 -18.46 -41.49 -22.64
C ASP A 389 -17.94 -41.70 -21.22
N ASP A 390 -17.08 -42.68 -20.95
CA ASP A 390 -16.42 -42.89 -19.67
C ASP A 390 -14.93 -42.54 -19.72
N HIS A 391 -14.45 -41.93 -20.82
CA HIS A 391 -13.04 -41.60 -21.00
C HIS A 391 -12.53 -40.71 -19.87
N SER A 392 -11.44 -41.15 -19.26
CA SER A 392 -10.73 -40.47 -18.18
C SER A 392 -9.24 -40.75 -18.32
N GLU A 393 -8.43 -39.71 -18.26
CA GLU A 393 -6.98 -39.76 -18.32
C GLU A 393 -6.40 -38.72 -17.37
N SER A 394 -5.16 -38.91 -16.92
CA SER A 394 -4.40 -37.90 -16.20
C SER A 394 -3.24 -37.40 -17.05
N LEU A 395 -3.13 -36.08 -17.17
CA LEU A 395 -2.06 -35.42 -17.92
C LEU A 395 -1.11 -34.70 -16.96
N THR A 396 0.19 -34.92 -17.13
CA THR A 396 1.20 -34.28 -16.29
C THR A 396 1.58 -32.89 -16.84
N PHE A 397 1.52 -31.87 -15.98
CA PHE A 397 1.93 -30.49 -16.31
C PHE A 397 2.98 -29.97 -15.34
N PRO A 398 3.98 -29.20 -15.80
CA PRO A 398 4.88 -28.48 -14.88
C PRO A 398 4.11 -27.41 -14.11
N ASN A 399 4.47 -27.22 -12.84
CA ASN A 399 3.92 -26.13 -12.02
C ASN A 399 4.45 -24.76 -12.46
N HIS A 400 5.66 -24.70 -13.00
CA HIS A 400 6.25 -23.47 -13.50
C HIS A 400 6.99 -23.70 -14.82
N PRO A 401 6.83 -22.84 -15.84
CA PRO A 401 7.40 -23.07 -17.16
C PRO A 401 8.92 -22.89 -17.23
N LYS A 402 9.52 -22.19 -16.26
CA LYS A 402 10.96 -21.86 -16.22
C LYS A 402 11.67 -22.40 -14.97
N ASP A 403 10.95 -23.09 -14.09
CA ASP A 403 11.48 -23.53 -12.79
C ASP A 403 11.02 -24.97 -12.50
N GLU A 404 11.90 -25.92 -12.79
CA GLU A 404 11.63 -27.35 -12.61
C GLU A 404 11.56 -27.76 -11.14
N HIS A 405 12.13 -26.97 -10.21
CA HIS A 405 12.10 -27.27 -8.78
C HIS A 405 10.70 -27.19 -8.18
N GLN A 406 9.79 -26.45 -8.82
CA GLN A 406 8.37 -26.43 -8.44
C GLN A 406 7.64 -27.74 -8.81
N GLY A 407 8.30 -28.65 -9.52
CA GLY A 407 7.78 -29.97 -9.85
C GLY A 407 6.62 -29.94 -10.84
N THR A 408 5.87 -31.03 -10.86
CA THR A 408 4.74 -31.25 -11.76
C THR A 408 3.44 -31.45 -10.98
N ARG A 409 2.33 -31.50 -11.70
CA ARG A 409 1.02 -31.86 -11.19
C ARG A 409 0.26 -32.69 -12.22
N GLU A 410 -0.66 -33.49 -11.73
CA GLU A 410 -1.59 -34.27 -12.52
C GLU A 410 -2.88 -33.47 -12.76
N VAL A 411 -3.34 -33.42 -14.01
CA VAL A 411 -4.56 -32.72 -14.42
C VAL A 411 -5.48 -33.70 -15.15
N PRO A 412 -6.69 -33.97 -14.63
CA PRO A 412 -7.63 -34.86 -15.28
C PRO A 412 -8.10 -34.34 -16.65
N PHE A 413 -8.18 -35.24 -17.61
CA PHE A 413 -8.72 -35.04 -18.95
C PHE A 413 -9.87 -36.02 -19.17
N SER A 414 -10.97 -35.55 -19.75
CA SER A 414 -12.13 -36.38 -20.09
C SER A 414 -12.72 -35.96 -21.43
N ASN A 415 -13.72 -36.69 -21.93
CA ASN A 415 -14.43 -36.30 -23.15
C ASN A 415 -15.32 -35.06 -22.98
N GLN A 416 -15.56 -34.58 -21.75
CA GLN A 416 -16.34 -33.38 -21.49
C GLN A 416 -15.47 -32.33 -20.81
N LEU A 417 -15.30 -31.19 -21.44
CA LEU A 417 -14.42 -30.13 -20.98
C LEU A 417 -15.19 -28.82 -20.79
N TRP A 418 -14.66 -27.96 -19.94
CA TRP A 418 -14.93 -26.53 -19.98
C TRP A 418 -13.77 -25.82 -20.69
N ILE A 419 -14.12 -24.88 -21.56
CA ILE A 419 -13.21 -23.91 -22.18
C ILE A 419 -13.73 -22.48 -21.92
N GLU A 420 -12.92 -21.46 -22.15
CA GLU A 420 -13.42 -20.08 -22.09
C GLU A 420 -14.44 -19.81 -23.20
N ARG A 421 -15.51 -19.09 -22.85
CA ARG A 421 -16.50 -18.60 -23.81
C ARG A 421 -15.85 -17.77 -24.91
N ASP A 422 -14.90 -16.91 -24.54
CA ASP A 422 -14.15 -16.05 -25.47
C ASP A 422 -13.11 -16.80 -26.33
N ASP A 423 -12.95 -18.12 -26.15
CA ASP A 423 -12.14 -18.96 -27.02
C ASP A 423 -12.92 -19.55 -28.19
N PHE A 424 -14.22 -19.26 -28.29
CA PHE A 424 -15.05 -19.62 -29.43
C PHE A 424 -15.72 -18.38 -30.05
N ALA A 425 -15.79 -18.33 -31.39
CA ALA A 425 -16.57 -17.32 -32.09
C ALA A 425 -17.17 -17.90 -33.38
N GLU A 426 -18.48 -17.79 -33.56
CA GLU A 426 -19.12 -18.10 -34.85
C GLU A 426 -18.69 -17.13 -35.94
N VAL A 427 -18.61 -15.84 -35.59
CA VAL A 427 -18.09 -14.77 -36.46
C VAL A 427 -16.79 -14.25 -35.85
N PRO A 428 -15.63 -14.80 -36.25
CA PRO A 428 -14.36 -14.45 -35.62
C PRO A 428 -13.95 -13.02 -35.98
N PRO A 429 -13.53 -12.19 -35.01
CA PRO A 429 -12.93 -10.90 -35.30
C PRO A 429 -11.59 -11.06 -36.05
N LYS A 430 -11.13 -9.99 -36.70
CA LYS A 430 -9.84 -10.00 -37.41
C LYS A 430 -8.70 -10.41 -36.46
N GLY A 431 -7.90 -11.39 -36.88
CA GLY A 431 -6.76 -11.89 -36.09
C GLY A 431 -7.13 -12.89 -34.99
N PHE A 432 -8.37 -13.37 -34.94
CA PHE A 432 -8.79 -14.44 -34.03
C PHE A 432 -8.02 -15.75 -34.33
N LYS A 433 -7.48 -16.36 -33.27
CA LYS A 433 -6.59 -17.55 -33.35
C LYS A 433 -7.16 -18.79 -32.64
N ARG A 434 -8.37 -18.69 -32.10
CA ARG A 434 -9.00 -19.74 -31.29
C ARG A 434 -10.06 -20.48 -32.12
N LEU A 435 -11.02 -21.12 -31.46
CA LEU A 435 -11.95 -22.07 -32.08
C LEU A 435 -13.08 -21.36 -32.85
N VAL A 436 -13.38 -21.86 -34.04
CA VAL A 436 -14.45 -21.38 -34.91
C VAL A 436 -15.22 -22.59 -35.47
N PRO A 437 -16.46 -22.43 -35.98
CA PRO A 437 -17.18 -23.53 -36.62
C PRO A 437 -16.35 -24.18 -37.74
N GLY A 438 -16.23 -25.52 -37.71
CA GLY A 438 -15.40 -26.32 -38.63
C GLY A 438 -13.89 -26.14 -38.46
N GLY A 439 -13.44 -25.23 -37.60
CA GLY A 439 -12.04 -24.92 -37.36
C GLY A 439 -11.42 -25.75 -36.25
N GLU A 440 -10.09 -25.68 -36.16
CA GLU A 440 -9.30 -26.41 -35.16
C GLU A 440 -8.61 -25.47 -34.16
N VAL A 441 -8.37 -25.96 -32.94
CA VAL A 441 -7.53 -25.31 -31.93
C VAL A 441 -6.74 -26.36 -31.14
N ARG A 442 -5.57 -26.00 -30.60
CA ARG A 442 -4.83 -26.86 -29.67
C ARG A 442 -5.37 -26.69 -28.25
N LEU A 443 -5.75 -27.79 -27.61
CA LEU A 443 -5.93 -27.86 -26.17
C LEU A 443 -4.55 -28.00 -25.51
N ARG A 444 -4.25 -27.13 -24.55
CA ARG A 444 -3.00 -27.13 -23.77
C ARG A 444 -2.70 -28.54 -23.25
N GLY A 445 -1.62 -29.15 -23.74
CA GLY A 445 -1.16 -30.48 -23.31
C GLY A 445 -2.03 -31.69 -23.69
N ALA A 446 -3.13 -31.51 -24.42
CA ALA A 446 -4.06 -32.61 -24.74
C ALA A 446 -4.17 -32.95 -26.24
N GLY A 447 -3.79 -32.05 -27.15
CA GLY A 447 -3.85 -32.27 -28.59
C GLY A 447 -4.70 -31.24 -29.32
N ILE A 448 -5.04 -31.49 -30.59
CA ILE A 448 -5.79 -30.60 -31.47
C ILE A 448 -7.23 -31.08 -31.58
N VAL A 449 -8.17 -30.19 -31.30
CA VAL A 449 -9.62 -30.44 -31.44
C VAL A 449 -10.19 -29.63 -32.58
N ARG A 450 -11.23 -30.16 -33.24
CA ARG A 450 -12.03 -29.48 -34.26
C ARG A 450 -13.46 -29.28 -33.75
N CYS A 451 -14.07 -28.12 -34.01
CA CYS A 451 -15.48 -27.88 -33.68
C CYS A 451 -16.37 -28.30 -34.85
N ASP A 452 -17.19 -29.33 -34.67
CA ASP A 452 -18.07 -29.87 -35.72
C ASP A 452 -19.50 -29.34 -35.60
N GLU A 453 -19.98 -29.10 -34.38
CA GLU A 453 -21.35 -28.69 -34.11
C GLU A 453 -21.40 -27.64 -32.98
N VAL A 454 -22.31 -26.67 -33.14
CA VAL A 454 -22.56 -25.58 -32.18
C VAL A 454 -24.00 -25.74 -31.69
N VAL A 455 -24.15 -26.08 -30.41
CA VAL A 455 -25.46 -26.28 -29.78
C VAL A 455 -25.90 -24.98 -29.11
N LYS A 456 -27.12 -24.55 -29.44
CA LYS A 456 -27.74 -23.33 -28.90
C LYS A 456 -28.99 -23.66 -28.09
N ASP A 457 -29.29 -22.84 -27.09
CA ASP A 457 -30.57 -22.87 -26.40
C ASP A 457 -31.68 -22.17 -27.22
N ASP A 458 -32.91 -22.20 -26.70
CA ASP A 458 -34.08 -21.58 -27.33
C ASP A 458 -33.95 -20.05 -27.51
N ALA A 459 -33.08 -19.40 -26.73
CA ALA A 459 -32.77 -17.98 -26.84
C ALA A 459 -31.62 -17.69 -27.81
N GLY A 460 -31.03 -18.72 -28.43
CA GLY A 460 -29.93 -18.61 -29.37
C GLY A 460 -28.54 -18.49 -28.73
N ASN A 461 -28.42 -18.65 -27.40
CA ASN A 461 -27.14 -18.62 -26.72
C ASN A 461 -26.38 -19.94 -26.96
N ILE A 462 -25.07 -19.84 -27.17
CA ILE A 462 -24.22 -21.03 -27.32
C ILE A 462 -23.99 -21.64 -25.94
N VAL A 463 -24.43 -22.90 -25.78
CA VAL A 463 -24.40 -23.64 -24.51
C VAL A 463 -23.42 -24.81 -24.53
N GLU A 464 -23.20 -25.42 -25.70
CA GLU A 464 -22.31 -26.56 -25.87
C GLU A 464 -21.70 -26.56 -27.27
N LEU A 465 -20.42 -26.91 -27.35
CA LEU A 465 -19.72 -27.21 -28.59
C LEU A 465 -19.45 -28.71 -28.65
N ARG A 466 -19.54 -29.30 -29.84
CA ARG A 466 -19.20 -30.71 -30.06
C ARG A 466 -18.19 -30.83 -31.18
N GLY A 467 -17.26 -31.76 -31.02
CA GLY A 467 -16.13 -31.85 -31.93
C GLY A 467 -15.29 -33.10 -31.72
N THR A 468 -14.29 -33.28 -32.56
CA THR A 468 -13.36 -34.43 -32.47
C THR A 468 -11.97 -34.01 -32.02
N LEU A 469 -11.29 -34.88 -31.29
CA LEU A 469 -9.86 -34.79 -30.98
C LEU A 469 -9.07 -35.60 -32.01
N ASP A 470 -8.05 -35.01 -32.61
CA ASP A 470 -7.15 -35.70 -33.51
C ASP A 470 -6.18 -36.62 -32.72
N PRO A 471 -6.26 -37.96 -32.87
CA PRO A 471 -5.43 -38.89 -32.10
C PRO A 471 -3.93 -38.81 -32.45
N GLU A 472 -3.57 -38.36 -33.66
CA GLU A 472 -2.17 -38.20 -34.06
C GLU A 472 -1.55 -36.92 -33.51
N SER A 473 -2.37 -36.02 -32.94
CA SER A 473 -1.92 -34.74 -32.38
C SER A 473 -1.61 -34.78 -30.88
N ARG A 474 -1.78 -35.96 -30.25
CA ARG A 474 -1.49 -36.19 -28.82
C ARG A 474 0.00 -35.97 -28.51
N PRO A 475 0.37 -35.53 -27.28
CA PRO A 475 1.78 -35.41 -26.90
C PRO A 475 2.55 -36.72 -27.16
N GLY A 476 3.72 -36.61 -27.81
CA GLY A 476 4.56 -37.76 -28.17
C GLY A 476 4.23 -38.42 -29.52
N MET A 477 3.15 -38.02 -30.21
CA MET A 477 2.79 -38.51 -31.54
C MET A 477 3.37 -37.62 -32.66
N GLU A 478 3.42 -38.15 -33.89
CA GLU A 478 3.99 -37.45 -35.07
C GLU A 478 3.29 -36.10 -35.33
N GLY A 479 1.97 -36.05 -35.19
CA GLY A 479 1.16 -34.85 -35.40
C GLY A 479 1.18 -33.84 -34.24
N ALA A 480 1.84 -34.12 -33.12
CA ALA A 480 1.86 -33.23 -31.95
C ALA A 480 2.38 -31.82 -32.29
N ASN A 481 3.34 -31.76 -33.21
CA ASN A 481 3.98 -30.53 -33.66
C ASN A 481 3.27 -29.85 -34.84
N ARG A 482 2.09 -30.34 -35.28
CA ARG A 482 1.32 -29.71 -36.36
C ARG A 482 1.10 -28.23 -36.05
N LYS A 483 1.42 -27.36 -37.01
CA LYS A 483 1.25 -25.92 -36.84
C LYS A 483 -0.24 -25.58 -36.88
N ILE A 484 -0.72 -24.91 -35.83
CA ILE A 484 -2.08 -24.42 -35.71
C ILE A 484 -2.08 -23.00 -35.18
N LYS A 485 -3.18 -22.26 -35.39
CA LYS A 485 -3.24 -20.82 -35.12
C LYS A 485 -3.14 -20.46 -33.64
N GLY A 486 -3.64 -21.30 -32.73
CA GLY A 486 -3.68 -21.00 -31.32
C GLY A 486 -3.80 -22.22 -30.41
N THR A 487 -3.50 -21.96 -29.13
CA THR A 487 -3.61 -22.91 -28.02
C THR A 487 -4.51 -22.28 -26.95
N ILE A 488 -5.44 -23.05 -26.41
CA ILE A 488 -6.35 -22.64 -25.34
C ILE A 488 -6.19 -23.55 -24.12
N HIS A 489 -6.47 -23.00 -22.94
CA HIS A 489 -6.58 -23.78 -21.71
C HIS A 489 -7.98 -24.39 -21.59
N TRP A 490 -8.13 -25.35 -20.69
CA TRP A 490 -9.37 -26.10 -20.49
C TRP A 490 -9.33 -26.75 -19.10
N VAL A 491 -10.47 -27.20 -18.61
CA VAL A 491 -10.56 -28.08 -17.42
C VAL A 491 -11.55 -29.22 -17.67
N SER A 492 -11.33 -30.41 -17.11
CA SER A 492 -12.29 -31.52 -17.20
C SER A 492 -13.61 -31.14 -16.54
N ALA A 493 -14.73 -31.26 -17.25
CA ALA A 493 -16.04 -30.92 -16.73
C ALA A 493 -16.52 -31.86 -15.61
N ARG A 494 -15.95 -33.07 -15.54
CA ARG A 494 -16.24 -34.07 -14.50
C ARG A 494 -15.57 -33.76 -13.18
N ASP A 495 -14.31 -33.31 -13.25
CA ASP A 495 -13.43 -33.23 -12.09
C ASP A 495 -13.28 -31.79 -11.56
N ALA A 496 -13.52 -30.80 -12.43
CA ALA A 496 -13.34 -29.39 -12.12
C ALA A 496 -14.10 -28.97 -10.85
N ILE A 497 -13.46 -28.09 -10.08
CA ILE A 497 -14.12 -27.44 -8.96
C ILE A 497 -14.87 -26.21 -9.39
N THR A 498 -15.98 -25.96 -8.73
CA THR A 498 -16.74 -24.71 -8.86
C THR A 498 -16.16 -23.71 -7.89
N ALA A 499 -15.85 -22.50 -8.34
CA ALA A 499 -15.34 -21.45 -7.49
C ALA A 499 -15.96 -20.10 -7.82
N GLU A 500 -16.09 -19.25 -6.81
CA GLU A 500 -16.32 -17.83 -7.03
C GLU A 500 -15.01 -17.17 -7.44
N VAL A 501 -15.01 -16.48 -8.58
CA VAL A 501 -13.86 -15.69 -9.04
C VAL A 501 -14.27 -14.23 -9.16
N ARG A 502 -13.53 -13.37 -8.47
CA ARG A 502 -13.74 -11.92 -8.45
C ARG A 502 -12.73 -11.25 -9.36
N LEU A 503 -13.22 -10.77 -10.48
CA LEU A 503 -12.46 -10.07 -11.50
C LEU A 503 -12.51 -8.59 -11.19
N TYR A 504 -11.45 -8.10 -10.57
CA TYR A 504 -11.33 -6.69 -10.27
C TYR A 504 -10.61 -5.93 -11.38
N ASP A 505 -10.89 -4.63 -11.44
CA ASP A 505 -10.25 -3.63 -12.30
C ASP A 505 -9.90 -2.37 -11.46
N ARG A 506 -9.42 -1.29 -12.09
CA ARG A 506 -9.18 0.01 -11.44
C ARG A 506 -10.48 0.56 -10.88
N LEU A 507 -10.43 1.18 -9.69
CA LEU A 507 -11.60 1.71 -9.00
C LEU A 507 -12.20 2.93 -9.71
N PHE A 508 -11.35 3.77 -10.31
CA PHE A 508 -11.74 4.95 -11.06
C PHE A 508 -11.48 4.77 -12.55
N SER A 509 -12.31 5.38 -13.39
CA SER A 509 -12.26 5.29 -14.86
C SER A 509 -11.39 6.37 -15.51
N VAL A 510 -10.94 7.37 -14.74
CA VAL A 510 -10.11 8.49 -15.22
C VAL A 510 -8.77 8.56 -14.48
N PRO A 511 -7.68 9.06 -15.13
CA PRO A 511 -6.38 9.17 -14.50
C PRO A 511 -6.35 10.06 -13.25
N ASP A 512 -7.10 11.17 -13.26
CA ASP A 512 -7.15 12.10 -12.14
C ASP A 512 -8.60 12.25 -11.67
N PRO A 513 -9.07 11.42 -10.73
CA PRO A 513 -10.44 11.48 -10.21
C PRO A 513 -10.69 12.73 -9.36
N ASP A 514 -9.65 13.44 -8.93
CA ASP A 514 -9.79 14.64 -8.08
C ASP A 514 -9.98 15.92 -8.90
N ARG A 515 -9.71 15.91 -10.21
CA ARG A 515 -9.78 17.10 -11.08
C ARG A 515 -11.20 17.62 -11.36
N GLY A 516 -12.23 16.80 -11.22
CA GLY A 516 -13.61 17.16 -11.62
C GLY A 516 -14.31 18.20 -10.74
N GLU A 517 -13.70 18.60 -9.61
CA GLU A 517 -14.31 19.54 -8.65
C GLU A 517 -14.64 20.90 -9.29
N ASP A 518 -13.88 21.34 -10.30
CA ASP A 518 -14.11 22.61 -11.03
C ASP A 518 -15.30 22.55 -12.02
N GLU A 519 -15.77 21.35 -12.38
CA GLU A 519 -16.88 21.13 -13.33
C GLU A 519 -18.21 20.77 -12.63
N GLY A 520 -18.28 20.92 -11.31
CA GLY A 520 -19.44 20.51 -10.51
C GLY A 520 -19.61 18.99 -10.36
N LYS A 521 -18.61 18.21 -10.77
CA LYS A 521 -18.53 16.76 -10.56
C LYS A 521 -17.72 16.46 -9.31
N THR A 522 -17.99 15.31 -8.72
CA THR A 522 -17.25 14.76 -7.59
C THR A 522 -16.40 13.57 -8.06
N TYR A 523 -15.38 13.21 -7.28
CA TYR A 523 -14.57 12.02 -7.57
C TYR A 523 -15.41 10.73 -7.66
N GLN A 524 -16.58 10.66 -7.01
CA GLN A 524 -17.48 9.51 -7.05
C GLN A 524 -18.13 9.31 -8.43
N ASP A 525 -18.29 10.38 -9.22
CA ASP A 525 -18.84 10.31 -10.57
C ASP A 525 -17.92 9.58 -11.55
N TYR A 526 -16.65 9.41 -11.18
CA TYR A 526 -15.64 8.71 -11.98
C TYR A 526 -15.40 7.27 -11.50
N LEU A 527 -16.24 6.72 -10.63
CA LEU A 527 -16.16 5.31 -10.27
C LEU A 527 -16.33 4.43 -11.53
N ASN A 528 -15.47 3.43 -11.65
CA ASN A 528 -15.54 2.46 -12.71
C ASN A 528 -16.64 1.43 -12.40
N PRO A 529 -17.74 1.37 -13.18
CA PRO A 529 -18.81 0.39 -12.94
C PRO A 529 -18.30 -1.05 -13.11
N ASP A 530 -17.23 -1.26 -13.89
CA ASP A 530 -16.60 -2.56 -14.11
C ASP A 530 -15.44 -2.84 -13.13
N SER A 531 -15.29 -2.03 -12.06
CA SER A 531 -14.21 -2.19 -11.07
C SER A 531 -14.22 -3.54 -10.36
N ARG A 532 -15.36 -4.25 -10.36
CA ARG A 532 -15.51 -5.63 -9.88
C ARG A 532 -16.59 -6.35 -10.66
N ARG A 533 -16.28 -7.54 -11.14
CA ARG A 533 -17.24 -8.53 -11.62
C ARG A 533 -17.02 -9.86 -10.91
N THR A 534 -18.08 -10.47 -10.39
CA THR A 534 -18.03 -11.80 -9.77
C THR A 534 -18.61 -12.83 -10.74
N VAL A 535 -17.92 -13.96 -10.91
CA VAL A 535 -18.37 -15.05 -11.78
C VAL A 535 -18.21 -16.41 -11.10
N THR A 536 -18.99 -17.40 -11.55
CA THR A 536 -18.85 -18.80 -11.15
C THR A 536 -17.96 -19.52 -12.16
N ALA A 537 -16.70 -19.75 -11.78
CA ALA A 537 -15.67 -20.36 -12.61
C ALA A 537 -15.54 -21.87 -12.38
N ARG A 538 -14.84 -22.53 -13.31
CA ARG A 538 -14.46 -23.96 -13.25
C ARG A 538 -12.95 -24.07 -13.19
N LEU A 539 -12.39 -24.58 -12.09
CA LEU A 539 -10.95 -24.64 -11.88
C LEU A 539 -10.44 -26.09 -11.86
N GLU A 540 -9.17 -26.30 -12.18
CA GLU A 540 -8.57 -27.63 -12.06
C GLU A 540 -8.59 -28.14 -10.59
N PRO A 541 -8.66 -29.47 -10.36
CA PRO A 541 -8.89 -30.02 -9.01
C PRO A 541 -7.80 -29.70 -7.99
N SER A 542 -6.56 -29.50 -8.43
CA SER A 542 -5.43 -29.19 -7.55
C SER A 542 -5.64 -27.91 -6.73
N LEU A 543 -6.52 -27.01 -7.19
CA LEU A 543 -6.85 -25.76 -6.49
C LEU A 543 -7.77 -25.97 -5.27
N ARG A 544 -8.25 -27.19 -5.00
CA ARG A 544 -8.93 -27.53 -3.72
C ARG A 544 -8.00 -27.37 -2.52
N GLU A 545 -6.70 -27.55 -2.73
CA GLU A 545 -5.66 -27.48 -1.70
C GLU A 545 -5.05 -26.08 -1.57
N ALA A 546 -5.58 -25.09 -2.31
CA ALA A 546 -5.14 -23.71 -2.21
C ALA A 546 -5.33 -23.22 -0.76
N ARG A 547 -4.29 -22.62 -0.22
CA ARG A 547 -4.35 -21.96 1.09
C ARG A 547 -4.76 -20.51 0.87
N PRO A 548 -5.47 -19.87 1.82
CA PRO A 548 -5.68 -18.42 1.78
C PRO A 548 -4.37 -17.69 1.53
N GLU A 549 -4.42 -16.63 0.72
CA GLU A 549 -3.26 -15.83 0.27
C GLU A 549 -2.28 -16.55 -0.68
N ALA A 550 -2.52 -17.81 -1.07
CA ALA A 550 -1.73 -18.47 -2.10
C ALA A 550 -2.02 -17.87 -3.49
N SER A 551 -0.97 -17.51 -4.21
CA SER A 551 -1.03 -16.88 -5.53
C SER A 551 -0.77 -17.89 -6.65
N TYR A 552 -1.51 -17.76 -7.74
CA TYR A 552 -1.44 -18.62 -8.92
C TYR A 552 -1.49 -17.78 -10.19
N GLN A 553 -0.80 -18.23 -11.24
CA GLN A 553 -1.12 -17.77 -12.59
C GLN A 553 -2.19 -18.68 -13.16
N PHE A 554 -3.38 -18.15 -13.43
CA PHE A 554 -4.34 -18.85 -14.26
C PHE A 554 -3.95 -18.64 -15.72
N GLU A 555 -3.57 -19.73 -16.40
CA GLU A 555 -2.97 -19.68 -17.73
C GLU A 555 -3.82 -18.82 -18.68
N ARG A 556 -3.15 -17.92 -19.42
CA ARG A 556 -3.76 -16.95 -20.38
C ARG A 556 -4.66 -15.87 -19.79
N LEU A 557 -5.04 -15.94 -18.51
CA LEU A 557 -5.98 -15.01 -17.89
C LEU A 557 -5.28 -13.92 -17.07
N GLY A 558 -4.45 -14.31 -16.11
CA GLY A 558 -3.86 -13.38 -15.16
C GLY A 558 -3.33 -14.08 -13.92
N TYR A 559 -2.99 -13.27 -12.93
CA TYR A 559 -2.62 -13.74 -11.61
C TYR A 559 -3.80 -13.60 -10.66
N PHE A 560 -3.98 -14.61 -9.82
CA PHE A 560 -5.09 -14.76 -8.90
C PHE A 560 -4.57 -15.17 -7.53
N VAL A 561 -5.26 -14.75 -6.49
CA VAL A 561 -4.99 -15.13 -5.10
C VAL A 561 -6.23 -15.79 -4.51
N ALA A 562 -6.05 -16.85 -3.71
CA ALA A 562 -7.13 -17.36 -2.87
C ALA A 562 -7.48 -16.29 -1.81
N ASP A 563 -8.72 -15.82 -1.78
CA ASP A 563 -9.11 -14.68 -0.93
C ASP A 563 -8.78 -14.94 0.54
N ARG A 564 -8.16 -13.95 1.19
CA ARG A 564 -7.66 -14.08 2.57
C ARG A 564 -8.74 -14.43 3.59
N HIS A 565 -9.98 -13.99 3.36
CA HIS A 565 -11.07 -14.08 4.34
C HIS A 565 -12.17 -15.05 3.90
N ASP A 566 -12.50 -15.06 2.61
CA ASP A 566 -13.67 -15.77 2.08
C ASP A 566 -13.31 -17.13 1.48
N HIS A 567 -12.02 -17.40 1.21
CA HIS A 567 -11.59 -18.70 0.73
C HIS A 567 -11.56 -19.73 1.86
N ALA A 568 -12.33 -20.80 1.72
CA ALA A 568 -12.33 -21.92 2.66
C ALA A 568 -12.48 -23.26 1.93
N PRO A 569 -12.09 -24.39 2.55
CA PRO A 569 -12.40 -25.72 2.02
C PRO A 569 -13.90 -25.86 1.73
N GLY A 570 -14.25 -26.25 0.51
CA GLY A 570 -15.64 -26.35 0.05
C GLY A 570 -16.27 -25.04 -0.44
N THR A 571 -15.66 -23.88 -0.13
CA THR A 571 -16.08 -22.55 -0.62
C THR A 571 -14.88 -21.83 -1.23
N PRO A 572 -14.38 -22.29 -2.40
CA PRO A 572 -13.21 -21.67 -3.01
C PRO A 572 -13.56 -20.31 -3.61
N VAL A 573 -12.87 -19.28 -3.14
CA VAL A 573 -12.97 -17.90 -3.62
C VAL A 573 -11.60 -17.42 -4.07
N PHE A 574 -11.52 -16.84 -5.28
CA PHE A 574 -10.28 -16.29 -5.83
C PHE A 574 -10.47 -14.86 -6.33
N ASN A 575 -9.50 -13.99 -6.04
CA ASN A 575 -9.44 -12.62 -6.53
C ASN A 575 -8.45 -12.53 -7.67
N ARG A 576 -8.79 -11.86 -8.77
CA ARG A 576 -7.82 -11.50 -9.81
C ARG A 576 -6.94 -10.35 -9.31
N SER A 577 -5.68 -10.64 -9.01
CA SER A 577 -4.70 -9.63 -8.59
C SER A 577 -4.39 -8.68 -9.74
N VAL A 578 -3.99 -9.23 -10.89
CA VAL A 578 -3.63 -8.44 -12.09
C VAL A 578 -3.76 -9.29 -13.36
N THR A 579 -4.10 -8.68 -14.49
CA THR A 579 -4.09 -9.32 -15.82
C THR A 579 -2.66 -9.62 -16.29
N LEU A 580 -2.49 -10.52 -17.27
CA LEU A 580 -1.14 -10.84 -17.79
C LEU A 580 -0.46 -9.68 -18.52
N ARG A 581 -1.25 -8.73 -19.03
CA ARG A 581 -0.78 -7.55 -19.75
C ARG A 581 -1.65 -6.35 -19.38
N ASP A 582 -1.11 -5.16 -19.60
CA ASP A 582 -1.89 -3.93 -19.45
C ASP A 582 -3.01 -3.89 -20.49
N THR A 583 -4.23 -3.62 -20.04
CA THR A 583 -5.45 -3.51 -20.88
C THR A 583 -5.98 -2.08 -20.95
N TRP A 584 -5.38 -1.15 -20.21
CA TRP A 584 -5.73 0.27 -20.17
C TRP A 584 -4.85 1.10 -21.12
N ALA A 585 -3.62 0.66 -21.41
CA ALA A 585 -2.73 1.32 -22.37
C ALA A 585 -3.31 1.45 -23.79
N SER A 586 -4.32 0.66 -24.16
CA SER A 586 -5.04 0.77 -25.44
C SER A 586 -6.37 1.54 -25.37
N LYS A 587 -6.79 1.98 -24.17
CA LYS A 587 -8.05 2.70 -23.91
C LYS A 587 -7.83 4.21 -23.74
N THR A 588 -6.64 4.63 -23.33
CA THR A 588 -6.10 5.99 -23.46
C THR A 588 -5.55 6.20 -24.85
#